data_AF-A0A085MU67-F1
#
_entry.id   AF-A0A085MU67-F1
#
_cell.length_a   1.000
_cell.length_b   1.000
_cell.length_c   1.000
_cell.angle_alpha   90.00
_cell.angle_beta   90.00
_cell.angle_gamma   90.00
#
_symmetry.space_group_name_H-M   'P 1'
#
loop_
_entity.id
_entity.type
_entity.pdbx_description
1 polymer ?
#
loop_
_entity_poly.entity_id
_entity_poly.type
_entity_poly.pdbx_seq_one_letter_code
_entity_poly.pdbx_strand_id
1 'polypeptide(L)' 'MSANANNSIADLIGLSTKCAVAWKKRLREVTAESLLTNPLVIGGPDCTLEVDETLFSKRKSLSGREYPRQWIFGGVC' A
#
# COMPACT_ATOMS: atom_id res chain seq x y z
N MET A 1 16.05 -24.88 17.46
CA MET A 1 15.18 -24.39 16.37
C MET A 1 13.92 -23.80 17.00
N SER A 2 13.72 -22.49 16.90
CA SER A 2 12.40 -21.89 17.11
C SER A 2 12.28 -20.69 16.18
N ALA A 3 11.19 -20.65 15.43
CA ALA A 3 10.99 -19.79 14.28
C ALA A 3 10.85 -18.31 14.66
N ASN A 4 11.36 -17.43 13.79
CA ASN A 4 11.10 -16.00 13.75
C ASN A 4 9.61 -15.70 13.96
N ALA A 5 9.26 -15.11 15.11
CA ALA A 5 7.93 -14.56 15.34
C ALA A 5 7.80 -13.25 14.56
N ASN A 6 7.31 -13.34 13.32
CA ASN A 6 6.87 -12.17 12.55
C ASN A 6 5.57 -11.62 13.17
N ASN A 7 5.67 -11.07 14.38
CA ASN A 7 4.54 -10.48 15.08
C ASN A 7 4.03 -9.27 14.30
N SER A 8 2.74 -9.23 14.01
CA SER A 8 2.17 -8.08 13.32
C SER A 8 2.16 -6.88 14.26
N ILE A 9 2.17 -5.65 13.71
CA ILE A 9 2.04 -4.42 14.49
C ILE A 9 0.77 -4.45 15.38
N ALA A 10 -0.29 -5.15 14.96
CA ALA A 10 -1.49 -5.31 15.77
C ALA A 10 -1.22 -6.12 17.05
N ASP A 11 -0.38 -7.15 16.98
CA ASP A 11 -0.02 -8.00 18.11
C ASP A 11 0.88 -7.26 19.11
N LEU A 12 1.76 -6.39 18.62
CA LEU A 12 2.64 -5.56 19.45
C LEU A 12 1.88 -4.51 20.27
N ILE A 13 0.76 -4.01 19.74
CA ILE A 13 -0.03 -2.92 20.36
C ILE A 13 -1.27 -3.49 21.08
N GLY A 14 -1.49 -4.82 21.06
CA GLY A 14 -2.65 -5.46 21.68
C GLY A 14 -3.97 -5.15 20.97
N LEU A 15 -3.93 -4.77 19.70
CA LEU A 15 -5.11 -4.46 18.90
C LEU A 15 -5.72 -5.74 18.35
N SER A 16 -7.04 -5.88 18.48
CA SER A 16 -7.73 -6.98 17.80
C SER A 16 -7.56 -6.87 16.28
N THR A 17 -7.49 -8.00 15.59
CA THR A 17 -7.37 -8.03 14.12
C THR A 17 -8.47 -7.23 13.44
N LYS A 18 -9.71 -7.29 13.95
CA LYS A 18 -10.84 -6.52 13.43
C LYS A 18 -10.61 -5.02 13.58
N CYS A 19 -10.16 -4.57 14.75
CA CYS A 19 -9.82 -3.17 15.00
C CYS A 19 -8.69 -2.72 14.07
N ALA A 20 -7.63 -3.51 13.92
CA ALA A 20 -6.50 -3.18 13.05
C ALA A 20 -6.92 -3.04 11.57
N VAL A 21 -7.80 -3.92 11.08
CA VAL A 21 -8.34 -3.83 9.71
C VAL A 21 -9.20 -2.57 9.53
N ALA A 22 -10.08 -2.27 10.49
CA ALA A 22 -10.92 -1.07 10.46
C ALA A 22 -10.08 0.21 10.44
N TRP A 23 -9.06 0.28 11.30
CA TRP A 23 -8.12 1.39 11.34
C TRP A 23 -7.35 1.57 10.02
N LYS A 24 -6.82 0.49 9.45
CA LYS A 24 -6.15 0.54 8.13
C LYS A 24 -7.08 0.98 7.01
N LYS A 25 -8.37 0.65 7.07
CA LYS A 25 -9.37 1.15 6.12
C LYS A 25 -9.56 2.65 6.30
N ARG A 26 -9.77 3.11 7.53
CA ARG A 26 -10.00 4.53 7.84
C ARG A 26 -8.82 5.41 7.44
N LEU A 27 -7.59 4.98 7.74
CA LEU A 27 -6.39 5.71 7.35
C LEU A 27 -6.30 5.87 5.82
N ARG A 28 -6.57 4.81 5.05
CA ARG A 28 -6.59 4.90 3.58
C ARG A 28 -7.65 5.86 3.05
N GLU A 29 -8.84 5.88 3.65
CA GLU A 29 -9.90 6.81 3.26
C GLU A 29 -9.48 8.26 3.52
N VAL A 30 -8.92 8.55 4.70
CA VAL A 30 -8.44 9.89 5.07
C VAL A 30 -7.28 10.33 4.17
N THR A 31 -6.33 9.44 3.86
CA THR A 31 -5.23 9.74 2.93
C THR A 31 -5.75 10.03 1.52
N ALA A 32 -6.71 9.24 1.03
CA ALA A 32 -7.31 9.48 -0.30
C ALA A 32 -8.03 10.83 -0.36
N GLU A 33 -8.80 11.18 0.67
CA GLU A 33 -9.46 12.48 0.78
C GLU A 33 -8.44 13.63 0.81
N SER A 34 -7.36 13.49 1.57
CA SER A 34 -6.29 14.48 1.63
C SER A 34 -5.59 14.69 0.28
N LEU A 35 -5.35 13.63 -0.48
CA LEU A 35 -4.71 13.71 -1.80
C LEU A 35 -5.62 14.37 -2.85
N LEU A 36 -6.94 14.13 -2.75
CA LEU A 36 -7.90 14.75 -3.66
C LEU A 36 -8.13 16.23 -3.34
N THR A 37 -8.13 16.59 -2.06
CA THR A 37 -8.34 17.97 -1.59
C THR A 37 -7.09 18.84 -1.75
N ASN A 38 -5.90 18.24 -1.62
CA ASN A 38 -4.63 18.92 -1.77
C ASN A 38 -3.82 18.20 -2.87
N PRO A 39 -4.15 18.45 -4.16
CA PRO A 39 -3.46 17.80 -5.26
C PRO A 39 -1.97 18.21 -5.24
N LEU A 40 -1.13 17.24 -4.93
CA LEU A 40 0.33 17.40 -4.97
C LEU A 40 0.80 17.27 -6.42
N VAL A 41 1.48 18.29 -6.92
CA VAL A 41 2.15 18.19 -8.22
C VAL A 41 3.38 17.30 -8.04
N ILE A 42 3.35 16.14 -8.67
CA ILE A 42 4.48 15.23 -8.74
C ILE A 42 5.24 15.54 -10.04
N GLY A 43 6.46 16.08 -9.91
CA GLY A 43 7.31 16.47 -11.02
C GLY A 43 7.25 17.95 -11.41
N GLY A 44 7.82 18.27 -12.57
CA GLY A 44 7.94 19.62 -13.11
C GLY A 44 8.98 19.69 -14.24
N PRO A 45 9.12 20.84 -14.93
CA PRO A 45 10.21 21.06 -15.87
C PRO A 45 11.57 20.75 -15.22
N ASP A 46 12.46 20.10 -15.96
CA ASP A 46 13.80 19.68 -15.52
C ASP A 46 13.83 18.68 -14.33
N CYS A 47 12.70 18.02 -14.03
CA CYS A 47 12.63 16.96 -13.03
C CYS A 47 12.57 15.58 -13.69
N THR A 48 13.50 14.68 -13.33
CA THR A 48 13.44 13.27 -13.72
C THR A 48 12.72 12.49 -12.64
N LEU A 49 11.54 11.95 -12.97
CA LEU A 49 10.77 11.09 -12.09
C LEU A 49 11.03 9.63 -12.45
N GLU A 50 11.40 8.83 -11.45
CA GLU A 50 11.42 7.38 -11.59
C GLU A 50 10.02 6.83 -11.30
N VAL A 51 9.47 6.10 -12.25
CA VAL A 51 8.19 5.44 -12.13
C VAL A 51 8.45 3.97 -11.80
N ASP A 52 8.25 3.60 -10.54
CA ASP A 52 8.37 2.19 -10.15
C ASP A 52 7.11 1.41 -10.55
N GLU A 53 7.30 0.30 -11.28
CA GLU A 53 6.23 -0.59 -11.71
C GLU A 53 5.88 -1.59 -10.60
N THR A 54 5.13 -1.16 -9.59
CA THR A 54 4.70 -2.08 -8.54
C THR A 54 3.43 -2.84 -8.92
N LEU A 55 3.55 -4.12 -9.28
CA LEU A 55 2.40 -5.01 -9.53
C LEU A 55 1.76 -5.51 -8.22
N PHE A 56 0.63 -4.93 -7.82
CA PHE A 56 -0.17 -5.45 -6.71
C PHE A 56 -1.05 -6.62 -7.16
N SER A 57 -0.74 -7.84 -6.72
CA SER A 57 -1.60 -9.02 -6.89
C SER A 57 -2.07 -9.57 -5.54
N LYS A 58 -3.34 -9.99 -5.46
CA LYS A 58 -3.84 -10.73 -4.29
C LYS A 58 -3.32 -12.18 -4.36
N ARG A 59 -2.26 -12.45 -3.58
CA ARG A 59 -1.54 -13.73 -3.40
C ARG A 59 -0.78 -14.26 -4.63
N LYS A 60 0.50 -14.59 -4.42
CA LYS A 60 1.43 -15.27 -5.33
C LYS A 60 1.22 -16.80 -5.36
N SER A 61 -0.03 -17.27 -5.42
CA SER A 61 -0.41 -18.69 -5.59
C SER A 61 -1.86 -18.74 -6.09
N LEU A 62 -2.25 -19.39 -7.20
CA LEU A 62 -1.77 -20.62 -7.83
C LEU A 62 -1.55 -20.43 -9.35
N SER A 63 -0.51 -21.08 -9.88
CA SER A 63 -0.01 -21.05 -11.25
C SER A 63 -1.06 -20.97 -12.37
N GLY A 64 -0.81 -20.13 -13.38
CA GLY A 64 -1.54 -20.12 -14.66
C GLY A 64 -2.60 -19.03 -14.84
N ARG A 65 -2.82 -18.15 -13.86
CA ARG A 65 -3.83 -17.07 -13.95
C ARG A 65 -3.17 -15.72 -14.20
N GLU A 66 -3.54 -15.05 -15.29
CA GLU A 66 -3.23 -13.64 -15.49
C GLU A 66 -4.11 -12.78 -14.58
N TYR A 67 -3.49 -11.95 -13.74
CA TYR A 67 -4.19 -10.96 -12.94
C TYR A 67 -4.38 -9.69 -13.78
N PRO A 68 -5.51 -8.98 -13.65
CA PRO A 68 -5.65 -7.67 -14.28
C PRO A 68 -4.52 -6.77 -13.78
N ARG A 69 -3.66 -6.34 -14.71
CA ARG A 69 -2.58 -5.38 -14.45
C ARG A 69 -3.21 -4.04 -14.14
N GLN A 70 -3.31 -3.70 -12.86
CA GLN A 70 -3.66 -2.35 -12.44
C GLN A 70 -2.36 -1.60 -12.18
N TRP A 71 -2.05 -0.67 -13.07
CA TRP A 71 -0.94 0.26 -12.92
C TRP A 71 -1.30 1.29 -11.87
N ILE A 72 -0.48 1.37 -10.82
CA ILE A 72 -0.58 2.42 -9.80
C ILE A 72 0.74 3.17 -9.86
N PHE A 73 0.68 4.43 -10.27
CA PHE A 73 1.83 5.30 -10.31
C PHE A 73 1.85 6.11 -9.02
N GLY A 74 2.88 5.93 -8.21
CA GLY A 74 3.14 6.72 -7.02
C GLY A 74 4.46 7.44 -7.19
N GLY A 75 4.44 8.77 -7.25
CA GLY A 75 5.67 9.53 -7.08
C GLY A 75 6.04 9.59 -5.61
N VAL A 76 7.32 9.41 -5.31
CA VAL A 76 7.89 9.80 -4.02
C VAL A 76 8.35 11.25 -4.18
N CYS A 77 7.87 12.14 -3.31
CA CYS A 77 8.42 13.50 -3.21
C CYS A 77 9.72 13.51 -2.42
#